data_AF-A0A154PMR0-F1
#
_entry.id   AF-A0A154PMR0-F1
#
_cell.length_a   1.000
_cell.length_b   1.000
_cell.length_c   1.000
_cell.angle_alpha   90.00
_cell.angle_beta   90.00
_cell.angle_gamma   90.00
#
_symmetry.space_group_name_H-M   'P 1'
#
loop_
_entity.id
_entity.type
_entity.pdbx_description
1 polymer ?
#
loop_
_entity_poly.entity_id
_entity_poly.type
_entity_poly.pdbx_seq_one_letter_code
_entity_poly.pdbx_strand_id
1 'polypeptide(L)'
;MLLVIIIAVITVFAAASPSVACPPKNEEKVTLLPNPDNCKTFYLCNEGVPILLECPVGLGFNPKLKVCDYLENINCEVVLTSSPPTAPTPATTSTTY
;
A
#
# COMPACT_ATOMS: atom_id res chain seq x y z
N MET A 1 9.70 -37.38 -22.01
CA MET A 1 9.15 -36.98 -20.70
C MET A 1 10.03 -35.97 -19.94
N LEU A 2 11.38 -36.06 -20.01
CA LEU A 2 12.27 -35.12 -19.30
C LEU A 2 12.17 -33.65 -19.81
N LEU A 3 11.99 -33.43 -21.12
CA LEU A 3 11.85 -32.09 -21.73
C LEU A 3 10.54 -31.38 -21.35
N VAL A 4 9.46 -32.13 -21.09
CA VAL A 4 8.14 -31.58 -20.73
C VAL A 4 8.16 -31.01 -19.30
N ILE A 5 8.89 -31.66 -18.40
CA ILE A 5 9.07 -31.22 -17.00
C ILE A 5 9.86 -29.90 -16.95
N ILE A 6 10.91 -29.76 -17.75
CA ILE A 6 11.72 -28.54 -17.81
C ILE A 6 10.90 -27.34 -18.30
N ILE A 7 10.08 -27.52 -19.36
CA ILE A 7 9.20 -26.46 -19.88
C ILE A 7 8.17 -26.03 -18.83
N ALA A 8 7.52 -27.00 -18.15
CA ALA A 8 6.55 -26.71 -17.10
C ALA A 8 7.18 -25.99 -15.90
N VAL A 9 8.42 -26.35 -15.51
CA VAL A 9 9.15 -25.68 -14.42
C VAL A 9 9.54 -24.25 -14.83
N ILE A 10 9.98 -24.03 -16.07
CA ILE A 10 10.33 -22.69 -16.58
C ILE A 10 9.09 -21.78 -16.68
N THR A 11 7.94 -22.30 -17.14
CA THR A 11 6.72 -21.49 -17.25
C THR A 11 6.08 -21.17 -15.89
N VAL A 12 6.30 -22.01 -14.88
CA VAL A 12 5.79 -21.79 -13.51
C VAL A 12 6.63 -20.77 -12.72
N PHE A 13 7.93 -20.63 -13.04
CA PHE A 13 8.84 -19.69 -12.35
C PHE A 13 8.71 -18.23 -12.78
N ALA A 14 8.01 -17.93 -13.88
CA ALA A 14 7.59 -16.58 -14.22
C ALA A 14 6.37 -16.16 -13.36
N ALA A 15 6.44 -16.40 -12.05
CA ALA A 15 5.49 -15.82 -11.12
C ALA A 15 5.70 -14.31 -11.17
N ALA A 16 4.71 -13.59 -11.70
CA ALA A 16 4.65 -12.15 -11.67
C ALA A 16 4.74 -11.70 -10.20
N SER A 17 5.94 -11.36 -9.74
CA SER A 17 6.13 -10.65 -8.50
C SER A 17 5.44 -9.29 -8.65
N PRO A 18 4.54 -8.88 -7.73
CA PRO A 18 3.89 -7.58 -7.78
C PRO A 18 4.92 -6.49 -7.42
N SER A 19 5.88 -6.24 -8.30
CA SER A 19 6.80 -5.13 -8.19
C SER A 19 6.08 -3.88 -8.67
N VAL A 20 5.79 -2.96 -7.75
CA VAL A 20 5.26 -1.63 -8.11
C VAL A 20 6.30 -0.91 -8.96
N ALA A 21 5.97 -0.70 -10.24
CA ALA A 21 6.83 -0.03 -11.20
C ALA A 21 6.47 1.46 -11.29
N CYS A 22 7.43 2.33 -10.97
CA CYS A 22 7.25 3.77 -11.13
C CYS A 22 7.50 4.20 -12.58
N PRO A 23 6.77 5.22 -13.07
CA PRO A 23 7.03 5.81 -14.38
C PRO A 23 8.44 6.43 -14.43
N PRO A 24 9.07 6.45 -15.61
CA PRO A 24 10.40 7.02 -15.80
C PRO A 24 10.40 8.55 -15.60
N LYS A 25 11.58 9.11 -15.28
CA LYS A 25 11.81 10.49 -14.80
C LYS A 25 11.33 11.62 -15.74
N ASN A 26 11.01 11.30 -16.98
CA ASN A 26 10.57 12.24 -18.00
C ASN A 26 9.15 12.76 -17.80
N GLU A 27 8.45 12.30 -16.76
CA GLU A 27 7.20 12.90 -16.28
C GLU A 27 7.50 13.80 -15.07
N GLU A 28 7.36 15.12 -15.23
CA GLU A 28 7.57 16.14 -14.17
C GLU A 28 6.56 16.03 -13.01
N LYS A 29 5.67 15.03 -13.03
CA LYS A 29 4.58 14.88 -12.08
C LYS A 29 4.89 13.82 -11.03
N VAL A 30 4.83 14.23 -9.77
CA VAL A 30 4.81 13.32 -8.62
C VAL A 30 3.65 12.32 -8.77
N THR A 31 3.99 11.04 -8.82
CA THR A 31 3.02 9.96 -9.03
C THR A 31 2.86 9.14 -7.76
N LEU A 32 1.61 8.95 -7.33
CA LEU A 32 1.26 8.09 -6.20
C LEU A 32 0.56 6.82 -6.69
N LEU A 33 1.10 5.66 -6.30
CA LEU A 33 0.60 4.33 -6.68
C LEU A 33 0.10 3.56 -5.46
N PRO A 34 -1.00 2.79 -5.57
CA PRO A 34 -1.48 1.95 -4.49
C PRO A 34 -0.50 0.81 -4.21
N ASN A 35 -0.38 0.39 -2.96
CA ASN A 35 0.27 -0.88 -2.63
C ASN A 35 -0.74 -2.04 -2.86
N PRO A 36 -0.43 -3.03 -3.72
CA PRO A 36 -1.32 -4.16 -3.97
C PRO A 36 -1.51 -5.06 -2.74
N ASP A 37 -0.55 -5.06 -1.80
CA ASP A 37 -0.55 -5.99 -0.66
C ASP A 37 -1.12 -5.37 0.62
N ASN A 38 -1.12 -4.04 0.73
CA ASN A 38 -1.56 -3.35 1.94
C ASN A 38 -2.14 -1.96 1.63
N CYS A 39 -3.47 -1.83 1.71
CA CYS A 39 -4.19 -0.59 1.44
C CYS A 39 -3.80 0.58 2.36
N LYS A 40 -3.20 0.32 3.53
CA LYS A 40 -2.74 1.35 4.47
C LYS A 40 -1.44 2.00 4.02
N THR A 41 -0.82 1.45 2.99
CA THR A 41 0.43 1.95 2.43
C THR A 41 0.29 2.25 0.95
N PHE A 42 1.15 3.13 0.45
CA PHE A 42 1.20 3.53 -0.95
C PHE A 42 2.63 3.87 -1.33
N TYR A 43 2.89 3.99 -2.63
CA TYR A 43 4.19 4.34 -3.15
C TYR A 43 4.18 5.76 -3.70
N LEU A 44 5.10 6.58 -3.19
CA LEU A 44 5.51 7.83 -3.81
C LEU A 44 6.59 7.52 -4.84
N CYS A 45 6.31 7.77 -6.11
CA CYS A 45 7.31 7.65 -7.16
C CYS A 45 8.13 8.94 -7.22
N ASN A 46 9.40 8.84 -6.83
CA ASN A 46 10.37 9.92 -6.98
C ASN A 46 11.41 9.47 -8.02
N GLU A 47 11.46 10.15 -9.17
CA GLU A 47 12.44 9.85 -10.21
C GLU A 47 12.51 8.36 -10.63
N GLY A 48 11.36 7.70 -10.77
CA GLY A 48 11.30 6.27 -11.12
C GLY A 48 11.61 5.31 -9.96
N VAL A 49 11.86 5.85 -8.75
CA VAL A 49 12.08 5.06 -7.54
C VAL A 49 10.79 5.02 -6.70
N PRO A 50 10.23 3.83 -6.41
CA PRO A 50 9.09 3.70 -5.51
C PRO A 50 9.54 3.85 -4.05
N ILE A 51 8.96 4.81 -3.34
CA ILE A 51 9.16 5.03 -1.90
C ILE A 51 7.88 4.63 -1.19
N LEU A 52 7.95 3.59 -0.35
CA LEU A 52 6.80 3.13 0.44
C LEU A 52 6.49 4.13 1.56
N LEU A 53 5.23 4.53 1.65
CA LEU A 53 4.69 5.42 2.68
C LEU A 53 3.46 4.79 3.31
N GLU A 54 3.20 5.11 4.58
CA GLU A 54 2.04 4.65 5.33
C GLU A 54 1.06 5.81 5.56
N CYS A 55 -0.23 5.54 5.45
CA CYS A 55 -1.28 6.46 5.81
C CYS A 55 -1.39 6.59 7.34
N PRO A 56 -1.93 7.71 7.86
CA PRO A 56 -2.24 7.84 9.27
C PRO A 56 -3.13 6.70 9.78
N VAL A 57 -3.06 6.44 11.09
CA VAL A 57 -3.83 5.38 11.74
C VAL A 57 -5.32 5.50 11.40
N GLY A 58 -5.91 4.38 10.96
CA GLY A 58 -7.33 4.30 10.61
C GLY A 58 -7.67 4.74 9.18
N LEU A 59 -6.69 5.19 8.39
CA LEU A 59 -6.88 5.58 6.99
C LEU A 59 -6.23 4.56 6.04
N GLY A 60 -6.65 4.60 4.79
CA GLY A 60 -6.01 3.88 3.69
C GLY A 60 -5.89 4.75 2.44
N PHE A 61 -5.01 4.37 1.53
CA PHE A 61 -4.76 5.15 0.34
C PHE A 61 -5.91 5.02 -0.67
N ASN A 62 -6.51 6.16 -1.03
CA ASN A 62 -7.51 6.25 -2.08
C ASN A 62 -6.84 6.52 -3.43
N PRO A 63 -6.74 5.53 -4.34
CA PRO A 63 -6.04 5.69 -5.60
C PRO A 63 -6.74 6.61 -6.60
N LYS A 64 -8.04 6.91 -6.39
CA LYS A 64 -8.82 7.85 -7.22
C LYS A 64 -8.50 9.29 -6.86
N LEU A 65 -8.49 9.60 -5.55
CA LEU A 65 -8.24 10.94 -5.05
C LEU A 65 -6.76 11.23 -4.81
N LYS A 66 -5.90 10.20 -4.81
CA LYS A 66 -4.45 10.28 -4.52
C LYS A 66 -4.16 10.86 -3.13
N VAL A 67 -4.97 10.48 -2.14
CA VAL A 67 -4.83 10.90 -0.73
C VAL A 67 -5.13 9.72 0.20
N CYS A 68 -4.75 9.84 1.47
CA CYS A 68 -5.25 8.94 2.51
C CYS A 68 -6.68 9.33 2.89
N ASP A 69 -7.57 8.35 2.90
CA ASP A 69 -9.01 8.52 3.10
C ASP A 69 -9.51 7.46 4.10
N TYR A 70 -10.73 7.64 4.59
CA TYR A 70 -11.35 6.68 5.51
C TYR A 70 -11.51 5.32 4.85
N LEU A 71 -11.34 4.26 5.64
CA LEU A 71 -11.43 2.88 5.15
C LEU A 71 -12.82 2.55 4.57
N GLU A 72 -13.89 3.24 4.99
CA GLU A 72 -15.23 3.11 4.39
C GLU A 72 -15.33 3.65 2.95
N ASN A 73 -14.46 4.60 2.58
CA ASN A 73 -14.46 5.24 1.26
C ASN A 73 -13.62 4.47 0.24
N ILE A 74 -12.95 3.40 0.67
CA ILE A 74 -12.10 2.55 -0.16
C ILE A 74 -12.44 1.07 0.05
N ASN A 75 -12.21 0.24 -0.97
CA ASN A 75 -12.35 -1.21 -0.84
C ASN A 75 -11.08 -1.80 -0.21
N CYS A 76 -10.87 -1.55 1.08
CA CYS A 76 -9.78 -2.15 1.82
C CYS A 76 -10.24 -3.36 2.62
N GLU A 77 -9.79 -4.55 2.22
CA GLU A 77 -9.95 -5.78 3.01
C GLU A 77 -8.86 -5.83 4.10
N VAL A 78 -8.97 -4.94 5.09
CA VAL A 78 -8.23 -5.12 6.33
C VAL A 78 -8.86 -6.28 7.08
N VAL A 79 -8.13 -7.38 7.23
CA VAL A 79 -8.47 -8.39 8.22
C VAL A 79 -8.39 -7.70 9.58
N LEU A 80 -9.55 -7.22 10.06
CA LEU A 80 -9.72 -6.69 11.41
C LEU A 80 -9.59 -7.87 12.38
N THR A 81 -8.37 -8.37 12.57
CA THR A 81 -8.06 -9.05 13.82
C THR A 81 -8.21 -7.97 14.88
N SER A 82 -9.29 -8.11 15.64
CA SER A 82 -9.78 -7.23 16.70
C SER A 82 -8.68 -6.38 17.32
N SER A 83 -8.87 -5.06 17.33
CA SER A 83 -8.22 -4.27 18.38
C SER A 83 -8.55 -4.93 19.73
N PRO A 84 -7.61 -4.99 20.69
CA PRO A 84 -8.00 -5.12 22.08
C PRO A 84 -9.03 -4.03 22.40
N PRO A 85 -10.04 -4.29 23.24
CA PRO A 85 -11.00 -3.26 23.62
C PRO A 85 -10.24 -2.13 24.29
N THR A 86 -10.53 -0.91 23.83
CA THR A 86 -10.26 0.39 24.44
C THR A 86 -9.79 0.32 25.90
N ALA A 87 -8.50 0.57 26.14
CA ALA A 87 -8.08 1.13 27.42
C ALA A 87 -8.41 2.64 27.38
N PRO A 88 -9.15 3.20 28.37
CA PRO A 88 -9.33 4.64 28.47
C PRO A 88 -7.97 5.26 28.79
N THR A 89 -7.31 5.85 27.79
CA THR A 89 -6.15 6.71 28.05
C THR A 89 -6.67 8.12 28.35
N PRO A 90 -6.22 8.77 29.45
CA PRO A 90 -6.80 10.01 29.93
C PRO A 90 -6.66 11.16 28.92
N ALA A 91 -7.69 11.99 28.82
CA ALA A 91 -7.62 13.26 28.12
C ALA A 91 -6.49 14.11 28.73
N THR A 92 -5.45 14.38 27.95
CA THR A 92 -4.42 15.37 28.30
C THR A 92 -5.09 16.74 28.38
N THR A 93 -5.15 17.29 29.59
CA THR A 93 -5.64 18.64 29.85
C THR A 93 -4.81 19.65 29.04
N SER A 94 -5.47 20.36 28.14
CA SER A 94 -4.86 21.50 27.45
C SER A 94 -4.82 22.68 28.42
N THR A 95 -3.63 23.03 28.93
CA THR A 95 -3.41 24.26 29.69
C THR A 95 -3.12 25.38 28.69
N THR A 96 -4.08 26.29 28.52
CA THR A 96 -3.92 27.56 27.80
C THR A 96 -3.15 28.55 28.67
N TYR A 97 -2.11 29.19 28.10
CA TYR A 97 -1.48 30.40 28.62
C TYR A 97 -2.10 31.63 27.96
#